data_AF-A0A8T4YKL9-F1
#
_entry.id   AF-A0A8T4YKL9-F1
#
_cell.length_a   1.000
_cell.length_b   1.000
_cell.length_c   1.000
_cell.angle_alpha   90.00
_cell.angle_beta   90.00
_cell.angle_gamma   90.00
#
_symmetry.space_group_name_H-M   'P 1'
#
loop_
_entity.id
_entity.type
_entity.pdbx_description
1 polymer ?
#
loop_
_entity_poly.entity_id
_entity_poly.type
_entity_poly.pdbx_seq_one_letter_code
_entity_poly.pdbx_strand_id
1 'polypeptide(L)'
;MQVILFSTVDADELRGFLDQLGLKPVSAHVGFDVLESNRRNIVFEYAFKLGLKYVVSEPDVRLINDLNACVKVAEKINSIGKSMESYGLKFGMHNHAVEFEKKIDGTPVYDILVENTDPLLSKTFL
;
A
#
# COMPACT_ATOMS: atom_id res chain seq x y z
N MET A 1 -9.16 10.73 5.57
CA MET A 1 -8.05 11.70 5.41
C MET A 1 -6.75 10.91 5.32
N GLN A 2 -5.99 11.10 4.25
CA GLN A 2 -4.64 10.55 4.08
C GLN A 2 -3.66 11.38 4.91
N VAL A 3 -2.79 10.73 5.69
CA VAL A 3 -1.85 11.41 6.58
C VAL A 3 -0.48 11.53 5.90
N ILE A 4 -0.03 12.77 5.65
CA ILE A 4 1.25 13.08 4.99
C ILE A 4 2.43 13.16 6.00
N LEU A 5 2.15 13.27 7.32
CA LEU A 5 3.15 13.34 8.40
C LEU A 5 3.53 11.95 8.97
N PHE A 6 3.37 10.91 8.17
CA PHE A 6 3.56 9.53 8.62
C PHE A 6 5.01 9.32 9.05
N SER A 7 5.23 8.89 10.30
CA SER A 7 6.54 8.67 10.95
C SER A 7 7.40 9.89 11.29
N THR A 8 6.91 11.13 11.11
CA THR A 8 7.65 12.36 11.52
C THR A 8 7.26 12.87 12.90
N VAL A 9 6.09 12.48 13.39
CA VAL A 9 5.58 12.74 14.75
C VAL A 9 5.38 11.39 15.43
N ASP A 10 5.50 11.31 16.75
CA ASP A 10 5.17 10.08 17.46
C ASP A 10 3.71 9.66 17.19
N ALA A 11 3.46 8.35 17.11
CA ALA A 11 2.15 7.83 16.75
C ALA A 11 1.09 8.16 17.79
N ASP A 12 1.43 8.12 19.09
CA ASP A 12 0.48 8.36 20.16
C ASP A 12 0.14 9.85 20.26
N GLU A 13 1.13 10.73 20.01
CA GLU A 13 0.91 12.17 19.91
C GLU A 13 -0.02 12.54 18.75
N LEU A 14 0.25 12.02 17.55
CA LEU A 14 -0.58 12.28 16.38
C LEU A 14 -2.00 11.71 16.57
N ARG A 15 -2.13 10.52 17.17
CA ARG A 15 -3.44 9.96 17.51
C ARG A 15 -4.21 10.85 18.47
N GLY A 16 -3.56 11.31 19.54
CA GLY A 16 -4.17 12.22 20.51
C GLY A 16 -4.64 13.53 19.86
N PHE A 17 -3.85 14.10 18.96
CA PHE A 17 -4.24 15.30 18.22
C PHE A 17 -5.45 15.05 17.31
N LEU A 18 -5.48 13.94 16.57
CA LEU A 18 -6.62 13.58 15.72
C LEU A 18 -7.88 13.33 16.55
N ASP A 19 -7.76 12.66 17.70
CA ASP A 19 -8.88 12.42 18.63
C ASP A 19 -9.44 13.73 19.20
N GLN A 20 -8.60 14.72 19.53
CA GLN A 20 -9.03 16.06 19.96
C GLN A 20 -9.84 16.79 18.87
N LEU A 21 -9.49 16.57 17.59
CA LEU A 21 -10.21 17.10 16.44
C LEU A 21 -11.45 16.27 16.08
N GLY A 22 -11.71 15.15 16.78
CA GLY A 22 -12.78 14.21 16.44
C GLY A 22 -12.55 13.45 15.13
N LEU A 23 -11.31 13.43 14.63
CA LEU A 23 -10.93 12.78 13.38
C LEU A 23 -10.43 11.36 13.65
N LYS A 24 -10.92 10.41 12.85
CA LYS A 24 -10.44 9.01 12.88
C LYS A 24 -9.64 8.72 11.63
N PRO A 25 -8.31 8.53 11.72
CA PRO A 25 -7.53 8.15 10.56
C PRO A 25 -7.87 6.70 10.17
N VAL A 26 -7.91 6.42 8.87
CA VAL A 26 -8.33 5.10 8.35
C VAL A 26 -7.23 4.47 7.51
N SER A 27 -6.46 5.30 6.80
CA SER A 27 -5.39 4.89 5.92
C SER A 27 -4.22 5.86 5.93
N ALA A 28 -3.05 5.36 5.52
CA ALA A 28 -1.87 6.17 5.21
C ALA A 28 -1.26 5.71 3.88
N HIS A 29 -0.63 6.62 3.16
CA HIS A 29 0.08 6.32 1.92
C HIS A 29 1.57 6.25 2.21
N VAL A 30 2.20 5.16 1.78
CA VAL A 30 3.60 4.86 2.06
C VAL A 30 4.26 4.43 0.77
N GLY A 31 5.50 4.89 0.53
CA GLY A 31 6.27 4.50 -0.65
C GLY A 31 6.44 2.98 -0.73
N PHE A 32 6.27 2.44 -1.92
CA PHE A 32 6.32 0.99 -2.15
C PHE A 32 7.69 0.40 -1.82
N ASP A 33 8.77 1.15 -2.12
CA ASP A 33 10.15 0.81 -1.77
C ASP A 33 10.34 0.60 -0.25
N VAL A 34 9.69 1.42 0.57
CA VAL A 34 9.72 1.28 2.03
C VAL A 34 9.04 -0.01 2.46
N LEU A 35 7.90 -0.34 1.85
CA LEU A 35 7.15 -1.57 2.12
C LEU A 35 7.85 -2.84 1.63
N GLU A 36 8.69 -2.75 0.60
CA GLU A 36 9.57 -3.83 0.15
C GLU A 36 10.79 -4.03 1.05
N SER A 37 11.22 -2.98 1.74
CA SER A 37 12.43 -3.00 2.58
C SER A 37 12.20 -3.63 3.96
N ASN A 38 13.29 -3.76 4.72
CA ASN A 38 13.25 -4.13 6.13
C ASN A 38 12.60 -3.06 7.03
N ARG A 39 12.32 -1.85 6.50
CA ARG A 39 11.66 -0.76 7.24
C ARG A 39 10.15 -0.93 7.34
N ARG A 40 9.54 -1.86 6.60
CA ARG A 40 8.08 -2.08 6.60
C ARG A 40 7.49 -2.34 7.99
N ASN A 41 8.23 -3.00 8.88
CA ASN A 41 7.74 -3.29 10.24
C ASN A 41 7.55 -2.00 11.05
N ILE A 42 8.43 -1.02 10.89
CA ILE A 42 8.30 0.30 11.54
C ILE A 42 7.02 0.99 11.06
N VAL A 43 6.72 0.90 9.77
CA VAL A 43 5.48 1.42 9.19
C VAL A 43 4.25 0.71 9.78
N PHE A 44 4.28 -0.61 9.90
CA PHE A 44 3.13 -1.39 10.40
C PHE A 44 2.87 -1.12 11.89
N GLU A 45 3.93 -1.07 12.70
CA GLU A 45 3.82 -0.70 14.11
C GLU A 45 3.23 0.71 14.29
N TYR A 46 3.70 1.67 13.49
CA TYR A 46 3.19 3.03 13.53
C TYR A 46 1.73 3.11 13.10
N ALA A 47 1.36 2.44 12.01
CA ALA A 47 -0.02 2.34 11.52
C ALA A 47 -0.95 1.67 12.54
N PHE A 48 -0.48 0.61 13.21
CA PHE A 48 -1.21 -0.06 14.27
C PHE A 48 -1.47 0.87 15.47
N LYS A 49 -0.45 1.60 15.95
CA LYS A 49 -0.59 2.56 17.06
C LYS A 49 -1.59 3.67 16.75
N LEU A 50 -1.54 4.20 15.52
CA LEU A 50 -2.51 5.19 15.04
C LEU A 50 -3.94 4.63 14.89
N GLY A 51 -4.12 3.31 14.93
CA GLY A 51 -5.43 2.66 14.73
C GLY A 51 -5.87 2.64 13.26
N LEU A 52 -4.92 2.67 12.32
CA LEU A 52 -5.23 2.57 10.89
C LEU A 52 -5.77 1.17 10.55
N LYS A 53 -6.54 1.10 9.48
CA LYS A 53 -7.01 -0.17 8.89
C LYS A 53 -6.25 -0.52 7.62
N TYR A 54 -5.77 0.49 6.92
CA TYR A 54 -5.15 0.34 5.60
C TYR A 54 -3.82 1.04 5.52
N VAL A 55 -2.89 0.42 4.80
CA VAL A 55 -1.70 1.09 4.27
C VAL A 55 -1.78 0.97 2.75
N VAL A 56 -1.83 2.11 2.06
CA VAL A 56 -1.97 2.17 0.61
C VAL A 56 -0.64 2.51 -0.04
N SER A 57 -0.38 1.93 -1.21
CA SER A 57 0.85 2.15 -1.97
C SER A 57 0.68 1.75 -3.44
N GLU A 58 1.54 2.26 -4.29
CA GLU A 58 1.59 2.06 -5.72
C GLU A 58 2.96 1.49 -6.14
N PRO A 59 3.02 0.39 -6.90
CA PRO A 59 4.27 -0.01 -7.55
C PRO A 59 4.60 0.97 -8.69
N ASP A 60 5.89 1.24 -8.95
CA ASP A 60 6.27 2.04 -10.11
C ASP A 60 6.16 1.23 -11.40
N VAL A 61 4.96 1.24 -11.99
CA VAL A 61 4.65 0.48 -13.20
C VAL A 61 5.47 0.91 -14.42
N ARG A 62 6.11 2.08 -14.39
CA ARG A 62 6.98 2.54 -15.48
C ARG A 62 8.16 1.59 -15.68
N LEU A 63 8.62 0.95 -14.61
CA LEU A 63 9.75 0.02 -14.60
C LEU A 63 9.39 -1.41 -15.07
N ILE A 64 8.11 -1.72 -15.23
CA ILE A 64 7.64 -3.05 -15.65
C ILE A 64 7.75 -3.16 -17.17
N ASN A 65 8.67 -3.97 -17.69
CA ASN A 65 8.91 -4.03 -19.15
C ASN A 65 8.34 -5.27 -19.83
N ASP A 66 7.94 -6.28 -19.05
CA ASP A 66 7.41 -7.53 -19.54
C ASP A 66 6.47 -8.18 -18.52
N LEU A 67 5.80 -9.26 -18.94
CA LEU A 67 4.83 -9.99 -18.12
C LEU A 67 5.47 -10.55 -16.84
N ASN A 68 6.71 -11.03 -16.92
CA ASN A 68 7.43 -11.60 -15.78
C ASN A 68 7.71 -10.54 -14.71
N ALA A 69 8.11 -9.33 -15.11
CA ALA A 69 8.26 -8.20 -14.21
C ALA A 69 6.94 -7.84 -13.54
N CYS A 70 5.82 -7.91 -14.27
CA CYS A 70 4.48 -7.64 -13.73
C CYS A 70 4.07 -8.67 -12.67
N VAL A 71 4.27 -9.96 -12.97
CA VAL A 71 3.99 -11.07 -12.03
C VAL A 71 4.84 -10.93 -10.76
N LYS A 72 6.14 -10.60 -10.89
CA LYS A 72 7.01 -10.35 -9.73
C LYS A 72 6.53 -9.19 -8.85
N VAL A 73 5.98 -8.14 -9.46
CA VAL A 73 5.39 -7.02 -8.72
C VAL A 73 4.14 -7.48 -7.97
N ALA A 74 3.27 -8.27 -8.60
CA ALA A 74 2.10 -8.85 -7.92
C ALA A 74 2.50 -9.78 -6.75
N GLU A 75 3.55 -10.59 -6.90
CA GLU A 75 4.11 -11.40 -5.81
C GLU A 75 4.60 -10.55 -4.63
N LYS A 76 5.26 -9.42 -4.91
CA LYS A 76 5.68 -8.46 -3.88
C LYS A 76 4.48 -7.85 -3.17
N ILE A 77 3.43 -7.47 -3.89
CA ILE A 77 2.18 -6.97 -3.30
C ILE A 77 1.58 -8.02 -2.35
N ASN A 78 1.48 -9.28 -2.78
CA ASN A 78 0.99 -10.38 -1.95
C ASN A 78 1.84 -10.58 -0.69
N SER A 79 3.16 -10.53 -0.82
CA SER A 79 4.11 -10.64 0.30
C SER A 79 3.94 -9.51 1.32
N ILE A 80 3.75 -8.28 0.85
CA ILE A 80 3.48 -7.11 1.70
C ILE A 80 2.15 -7.30 2.42
N GLY A 81 1.08 -7.61 1.68
CA GLY A 81 -0.26 -7.86 2.24
C GLY A 81 -0.24 -8.94 3.32
N LYS A 82 0.46 -10.05 3.08
CA LYS A 82 0.60 -11.13 4.05
C LYS A 82 1.30 -10.69 5.33
N SER A 83 2.34 -9.86 5.21
CA SER A 83 3.08 -9.34 6.38
C SER A 83 2.28 -8.35 7.23
N MET A 84 1.21 -7.76 6.68
CA MET A 84 0.34 -6.82 7.40
C MET A 84 -0.73 -7.52 8.26
N GLU A 85 -1.07 -8.79 7.98
CA GLU A 85 -2.13 -9.52 8.68
C GLU A 85 -1.88 -9.62 10.19
N SER A 86 -0.63 -9.81 10.62
CA SER A 86 -0.27 -9.90 12.05
C SER A 86 -0.48 -8.59 12.81
N TYR A 87 -0.58 -7.47 12.10
CA TYR A 87 -0.88 -6.15 12.65
C TYR A 87 -2.36 -5.78 12.52
N GLY A 88 -3.19 -6.66 11.95
CA GLY A 88 -4.59 -6.37 11.65
C GLY A 88 -4.78 -5.31 10.55
N LEU A 89 -3.72 -5.03 9.78
CA LEU A 89 -3.70 -4.06 8.69
C LEU A 89 -4.03 -4.75 7.36
N LYS A 90 -4.47 -3.97 6.38
CA LYS A 90 -4.71 -4.42 5.01
C LYS A 90 -3.93 -3.57 4.02
N PHE A 91 -3.30 -4.22 3.05
CA PHE A 91 -2.66 -3.52 1.95
C PHE A 91 -3.73 -3.00 0.99
N GLY A 92 -3.51 -1.80 0.47
CA GLY A 92 -4.31 -1.23 -0.60
C GLY A 92 -3.47 -0.82 -1.79
N MET A 93 -3.77 -1.34 -2.98
CA MET A 93 -3.14 -0.88 -4.20
C MET A 93 -3.80 0.43 -4.64
N HIS A 94 -3.00 1.49 -4.71
CA HIS A 94 -3.37 2.77 -5.29
C HIS A 94 -2.87 2.81 -6.75
N ASN A 95 -3.70 3.28 -7.67
CA ASN A 95 -3.36 3.40 -9.09
C ASN A 95 -3.36 4.86 -9.53
N HIS A 96 -2.62 5.13 -10.60
CA HIS A 96 -2.68 6.36 -11.38
C HIS A 96 -3.18 6.05 -12.81
N ALA A 97 -3.01 6.98 -13.75
CA ALA A 97 -3.36 6.77 -15.15
C ALA A 97 -2.40 5.81 -15.87
N VAL A 98 -1.12 5.81 -15.49
CA VAL A 98 -0.07 5.07 -16.20
C VAL A 98 -0.26 3.55 -16.15
N GLU A 99 -0.91 3.04 -15.11
CA GLU A 99 -1.27 1.64 -14.91
C GLU A 99 -2.27 1.16 -15.98
N PHE A 100 -3.11 2.06 -16.51
CA PHE A 100 -4.06 1.76 -17.59
C PHE A 100 -3.49 2.04 -18.99
N GLU A 101 -2.62 3.05 -19.10
CA GLU A 101 -2.02 3.45 -20.38
C GLU A 101 -0.91 2.48 -20.82
N LYS A 102 -0.10 2.02 -19.88
CA LYS A 102 1.00 1.11 -20.16
C LYS A 102 0.45 -0.30 -20.39
N LYS A 103 0.85 -0.90 -21.49
CA LYS A 103 0.38 -2.22 -21.93
C LYS A 103 1.54 -3.19 -22.13
N ILE A 104 1.31 -4.44 -21.78
CA ILE A 104 2.17 -5.58 -22.09
C ILE A 104 1.33 -6.51 -22.95
N ASP A 105 1.80 -6.78 -24.17
CA ASP A 105 1.09 -7.61 -25.15
C ASP A 105 -0.37 -7.17 -25.41
N GLY A 106 -0.63 -5.87 -25.31
CA GLY A 106 -1.95 -5.27 -25.55
C GLY A 106 -2.85 -5.18 -24.31
N THR A 107 -2.49 -5.82 -23.20
CA THR A 107 -3.23 -5.79 -21.93
C THR A 107 -2.69 -4.69 -21.02
N PRO A 108 -3.55 -3.85 -20.40
CA PRO A 108 -3.14 -2.89 -19.38
C PRO A 108 -2.39 -3.54 -18.23
N VAL A 109 -1.32 -2.89 -17.75
CA VAL A 109 -0.55 -3.38 -16.60
C VAL A 109 -1.44 -3.52 -15.35
N TYR A 110 -2.39 -2.61 -15.16
CA TYR A 110 -3.38 -2.67 -14.08
C TYR A 110 -4.12 -4.03 -14.05
N ASP A 111 -4.63 -4.47 -15.21
CA ASP A 111 -5.42 -5.71 -15.29
C ASP A 111 -4.54 -6.92 -14.92
N ILE A 112 -3.32 -6.97 -15.45
CA ILE A 112 -2.36 -8.03 -15.13
C ILE A 112 -2.03 -8.04 -13.64
N LEU A 113 -1.81 -6.88 -13.01
CA LEU A 113 -1.54 -6.79 -11.58
C LEU A 113 -2.71 -7.28 -10.73
N VAL A 114 -3.94 -6.86 -11.06
CA VAL A 114 -5.15 -7.27 -10.34
C VAL A 114 -5.38 -8.78 -10.47
N GLU A 115 -5.19 -9.35 -11.66
CA GLU A 115 -5.36 -10.79 -11.89
C GLU A 115 -4.32 -11.65 -11.15
N ASN A 116 -3.12 -11.13 -10.90
CA ASN A 116 -2.02 -11.85 -10.26
C ASN A 116 -1.89 -11.54 -8.76
N THR A 117 -2.74 -10.68 -8.22
CA THR A 117 -2.74 -10.31 -6.79
C THR A 117 -3.88 -11.02 -6.06
N ASP A 118 -3.60 -11.58 -4.89
CA ASP A 118 -4.62 -12.22 -4.05
C ASP A 118 -5.56 -11.15 -3.46
N PRO A 119 -6.88 -11.22 -3.75
CA PRO A 119 -7.85 -10.23 -3.27
C PRO A 119 -8.04 -10.23 -1.74
N LEU A 120 -7.57 -11.27 -1.04
CA LEU A 120 -7.53 -11.28 0.43
C LEU A 120 -6.33 -10.52 0.99
N LEU A 121 -5.23 -10.44 0.25
CA LEU A 121 -3.98 -9.81 0.67
C LEU A 121 -3.85 -8.37 0.18
N SER A 122 -4.55 -8.00 -0.90
CA SER A 122 -4.61 -6.64 -1.42
C SER A 122 -6.04 -6.24 -1.73
N LYS A 123 -6.42 -5.02 -1.35
CA LYS A 123 -7.62 -4.37 -1.85
C LYS A 123 -7.25 -3.32 -2.88
N THR A 124 -7.89 -3.33 -4.04
CA THR A 124 -7.81 -2.20 -4.97
C THR A 124 -8.77 -1.12 -4.53
N PHE A 125 -8.28 0.11 -4.36
CA PHE A 125 -9.10 1.27 -4.05
C PHE A 125 -9.21 2.12 -5.31
N LEU A 126 -10.42 2.19 -5.88
CA LEU A 126 -10.78 3.08 -6.99
C LEU A 126 -10.98 4.51 -6.50
#